data_AF-A0A7M5VBT7-F1
#
_entry.id   AF-A0A7M5VBT7-F1
#
_cell.length_a   1.000
_cell.length_b   1.000
_cell.length_c   1.000
_cell.angle_alpha   90.00
_cell.angle_beta   90.00
_cell.angle_gamma   90.00
#
_symmetry.space_group_name_H-M   'P 1'
#
loop_
_entity.id
_entity.type
_entity.pdbx_description
1 polymer ?
#
loop_
_entity_poly.entity_id
_entity_poly.type
_entity_poly.pdbx_seq_one_letter_code
_entity_poly.pdbx_strand_id
1 'polypeptide(L)'
;MELRHFESHLNKCLYQIIPCEQNCGKSFIRAHLTDHLEKDCPIELFCQHHVIGCQFKGTNSMLKDHMTRSTNAHFILQMKFEMRLEISQVKKRIPREIGRER
;
A
#
# COMPACT_ATOMS: atom_id res chain seq x y z
N MET A 1 32.40 25.40 -4.36
CA MET A 1 30.91 25.48 -4.22
C MET A 1 30.20 24.85 -5.43
N GLU A 2 30.84 23.93 -6.16
CA GLU A 2 30.35 23.42 -7.45
C GLU A 2 29.63 22.07 -7.35
N LEU A 3 29.90 21.28 -6.30
CA LEU A 3 29.27 19.97 -6.07
C LEU A 3 27.75 20.06 -5.80
N ARG A 4 27.27 21.14 -5.17
CA ARG A 4 25.84 21.33 -4.85
C ARG A 4 24.98 21.46 -6.11
N HIS A 5 25.51 22.09 -7.16
CA HIS A 5 24.81 22.23 -8.44
C HIS A 5 24.73 20.88 -9.17
N PHE A 6 25.80 20.08 -9.07
CA PHE A 6 25.85 18.74 -9.63
C PHE A 6 24.89 17.78 -8.92
N GLU A 7 24.88 17.72 -7.59
CA GLU A 7 23.92 16.91 -6.84
C GLU A 7 22.47 17.33 -7.11
N SER A 8 22.20 18.64 -7.16
CA SER A 8 20.87 19.17 -7.50
C SER A 8 20.44 18.74 -8.91
N HIS A 9 21.37 18.72 -9.87
CA HIS A 9 21.12 18.20 -11.22
C HIS A 9 20.84 16.69 -11.20
N LEU A 10 21.69 15.87 -10.56
CA LEU A 10 21.51 14.41 -10.52
C LEU A 10 20.18 13.99 -9.91
N ASN A 11 19.67 14.75 -8.94
CA ASN A 11 18.36 14.52 -8.35
C ASN A 11 17.19 14.76 -9.33
N LYS A 12 17.38 15.56 -10.37
CA LYS A 12 16.35 15.90 -11.37
C LYS A 12 16.64 15.31 -12.75
N CYS A 13 17.84 14.77 -12.97
CA CYS A 13 18.28 14.26 -14.26
C CYS A 13 17.46 13.04 -14.65
N LEU A 14 16.75 13.13 -15.78
CA LEU A 14 15.94 12.04 -16.32
C LEU A 14 16.78 10.87 -16.82
N TYR A 15 18.05 11.13 -17.18
CA TYR A 15 19.00 10.14 -17.67
C TYR A 15 19.82 9.47 -16.55
N GLN A 16 19.61 9.89 -15.31
CA GLN A 16 20.29 9.30 -14.17
C GLN A 16 19.86 7.84 -13.98
N ILE A 17 20.83 6.94 -13.83
CA ILE A 17 20.57 5.56 -13.42
C ILE A 17 20.28 5.55 -11.92
N ILE A 18 19.10 5.07 -11.57
CA ILE A 18 18.62 4.92 -10.20
C ILE A 18 18.18 3.47 -9.95
N PRO A 19 18.38 2.93 -8.73
CA PRO A 19 17.85 1.63 -8.37
C PRO A 19 16.32 1.65 -8.35
N CYS A 20 15.70 0.50 -8.58
CA CYS A 20 14.25 0.36 -8.44
C CYS A 20 13.82 0.65 -7.00
N GLU A 21 12.82 1.51 -6.82
CA GLU A 21 12.26 1.88 -5.50
C GLU A 21 11.62 0.71 -4.77
N GLN A 22 11.17 -0.30 -5.51
CA GLN A 22 10.66 -1.55 -4.94
C GLN A 22 11.78 -2.56 -4.65
N ASN A 23 13.05 -2.16 -4.77
CA ASN A 23 14.23 -2.98 -4.49
C ASN A 23 14.22 -4.35 -5.20
N CYS A 24 13.76 -4.40 -6.45
CA CYS A 24 13.78 -5.61 -7.27
C CYS A 24 15.20 -6.05 -7.72
N GLY A 25 16.24 -5.33 -7.29
CA GLY A 25 17.65 -5.62 -7.59
C GLY A 25 18.16 -5.08 -8.93
N LYS A 26 17.31 -4.38 -9.70
CA LYS A 26 17.68 -3.77 -11.00
C LYS A 26 17.75 -2.24 -10.90
N SER A 27 18.58 -1.63 -11.73
CA SER A 27 18.69 -0.18 -11.88
C SER A 27 18.27 0.23 -13.28
N PHE A 28 17.55 1.35 -13.37
CA PHE A 28 17.00 1.88 -14.61
C PHE A 28 17.29 3.37 -14.71
N ILE A 29 17.26 3.88 -15.93
CA ILE A 29 17.22 5.32 -16.16
C ILE A 29 15.94 5.87 -15.54
N ARG A 30 16.01 6.99 -14.82
CA ARG A 30 14.85 7.60 -14.13
C ARG A 30 13.62 7.74 -15.04
N ALA A 31 13.80 8.12 -16.29
CA ALA A 31 12.71 8.19 -17.28
C ALA A 31 12.01 6.85 -17.56
N HIS A 32 12.74 5.72 -17.49
CA HIS A 32 12.23 4.37 -17.75
C HIS A 32 11.77 3.64 -16.48
N LEU A 33 12.11 4.14 -15.30
CA LEU A 33 11.75 3.50 -14.04
C LEU A 33 10.22 3.37 -13.89
N THR A 34 9.46 4.40 -14.29
CA THR A 34 7.99 4.37 -14.21
C THR A 34 7.40 3.23 -15.04
N ASP A 35 7.86 3.08 -16.29
CA ASP A 35 7.37 2.01 -17.18
C ASP A 35 7.72 0.62 -16.62
N HIS A 36 8.94 0.46 -16.10
CA HIS A 36 9.35 -0.75 -15.39
C HIS A 36 8.43 -1.07 -14.22
N LEU A 37 8.15 -0.10 -13.35
CA LEU A 37 7.29 -0.29 -12.17
C LEU A 37 5.87 -0.71 -12.56
N GLU A 38 5.36 -0.25 -13.70
CA GLU A 38 4.02 -0.55 -14.17
C GLU A 38 3.89 -1.90 -14.87
N LYS A 39 4.91 -2.31 -15.63
CA LYS A 39 4.80 -3.47 -16.55
C LYS A 39 5.72 -4.63 -16.20
N ASP A 40 6.94 -4.35 -15.78
CA ASP A 40 8.04 -5.34 -15.80
C ASP A 40 8.63 -5.66 -14.43
N CYS A 41 8.23 -4.96 -13.37
CA CYS A 41 8.76 -5.20 -12.05
C CYS A 41 8.28 -6.54 -11.50
N PRO A 42 9.18 -7.53 -11.27
CA PRO A 42 8.80 -8.89 -10.89
C PRO A 42 8.42 -9.03 -9.41
N ILE A 43 8.47 -7.94 -8.65
CA ILE A 43 8.23 -7.99 -7.20
C ILE A 43 6.74 -8.14 -6.90
N GLU A 44 6.43 -9.06 -5.98
CA GLU A 44 5.10 -9.18 -5.42
C GLU A 44 4.89 -8.12 -4.35
N LEU A 45 3.82 -7.35 -4.49
CA LEU A 45 3.38 -6.34 -3.54
C LEU A 45 2.04 -6.77 -2.93
N PHE A 46 1.83 -6.42 -1.66
CA PHE A 46 0.55 -6.64 -1.00
C PHE A 46 -0.50 -5.62 -1.45
N CYS A 47 -1.76 -6.02 -1.48
CA CYS A 47 -2.87 -5.10 -1.69
C CYS A 47 -2.88 -4.00 -0.60
N GLN A 48 -3.22 -2.77 -0.98
CA GLN A 48 -3.35 -1.65 -0.02
C GLN A 48 -4.35 -1.94 1.11
N HIS A 49 -5.33 -2.81 0.87
CA HIS A 49 -6.31 -3.27 1.86
C HIS A 49 -5.82 -4.47 2.70
N HIS A 50 -4.54 -4.84 2.62
CA HIS A 50 -3.98 -5.93 3.42
C HIS A 50 -4.13 -5.71 4.92
N VAL A 51 -3.97 -4.45 5.36
CA VAL A 51 -4.11 -4.06 6.77
C VAL A 51 -5.53 -4.30 7.33
N ILE A 52 -6.55 -4.31 6.48
CA ILE A 52 -7.94 -4.57 6.87
C ILE A 52 -8.41 -6.00 6.50
N GLY A 53 -7.52 -6.85 5.98
CA GLY A 53 -7.77 -8.28 5.80
C GLY A 53 -7.80 -8.79 4.35
N CYS A 54 -7.43 -7.97 3.36
CA CYS A 54 -7.24 -8.48 1.99
C CYS A 54 -5.92 -9.26 1.88
N GLN A 55 -5.96 -10.55 1.52
CA GLN A 55 -4.76 -11.40 1.46
C GLN A 55 -4.07 -11.38 0.09
N PHE A 56 -4.56 -10.56 -0.85
CA PHE A 56 -4.02 -10.53 -2.19
C PHE A 56 -2.60 -9.95 -2.22
N LYS A 57 -1.71 -10.63 -2.93
CA LYS A 57 -0.37 -10.15 -3.30
C LYS A 57 -0.08 -10.52 -4.75
N GLY A 58 0.70 -9.71 -5.44
CA GLY A 58 1.09 -9.97 -6.83
C GLY A 58 1.88 -8.81 -7.43
N THR A 59 2.18 -8.89 -8.72
CA THR A 59 2.87 -7.81 -9.44
C THR A 59 1.98 -6.57 -9.54
N ASN A 60 2.56 -5.42 -9.88
CA ASN A 60 1.81 -4.17 -10.02
C ASN A 60 0.65 -4.29 -11.02
N SER A 61 0.89 -4.93 -12.17
CA SER A 61 -0.16 -5.22 -13.17
C SER A 61 -1.30 -6.04 -12.55
N MET A 62 -0.99 -7.13 -11.84
CA MET A 62 -1.99 -7.96 -11.17
C MET A 62 -2.74 -7.21 -10.07
N LEU A 63 -2.07 -6.29 -9.36
CA LEU A 63 -2.69 -5.44 -8.34
C LEU A 63 -3.69 -4.45 -8.94
N LYS A 64 -3.35 -3.76 -10.04
CA LYS A 64 -4.27 -2.85 -10.73
C LYS A 64 -5.56 -3.58 -11.14
N ASP A 65 -5.37 -4.77 -11.71
CA ASP A 65 -6.44 -5.69 -12.08
C ASP A 65 -7.28 -6.19 -10.91
N HIS A 66 -6.64 -6.54 -9.79
CA HIS A 66 -7.31 -6.94 -8.56
C HIS A 66 -8.15 -5.79 -7.98
N MET A 67 -7.61 -4.57 -7.98
CA MET A 67 -8.29 -3.39 -7.43
C MET A 67 -9.60 -3.07 -8.17
N THR A 68 -9.64 -3.26 -9.48
CA THR A 68 -10.86 -3.03 -10.28
C THR A 68 -11.88 -4.14 -10.11
N ARG A 69 -11.45 -5.40 -10.02
CA ARG A 69 -12.34 -6.57 -9.87
C ARG A 69 -12.86 -6.77 -8.44
N SER A 70 -12.12 -6.33 -7.43
CA SER A 70 -12.41 -6.59 -6.02
C SER A 70 -12.99 -5.39 -5.26
N THR A 71 -13.43 -4.32 -5.94
CA THR A 71 -13.93 -3.08 -5.32
C THR A 71 -15.04 -3.35 -4.30
N ASN A 72 -16.05 -4.16 -4.64
CA ASN A 72 -17.15 -4.51 -3.71
C ASN A 72 -16.67 -5.28 -2.48
N ALA A 73 -15.70 -6.19 -2.65
CA ALA A 73 -15.11 -6.92 -1.53
C ALA A 73 -14.32 -5.96 -0.62
N HIS A 74 -13.57 -5.01 -1.20
CA HIS A 74 -12.86 -3.97 -0.45
C HIS A 74 -13.82 -3.06 0.32
N PHE A 75 -14.94 -2.64 -0.27
CA PHE A 75 -15.97 -1.87 0.45
C PHE A 75 -16.53 -2.63 1.65
N ILE A 76 -16.86 -3.92 1.49
CA ILE A 76 -17.35 -4.75 2.60
C ILE A 76 -16.30 -4.87 3.71
N LEU A 77 -15.03 -5.05 3.35
CA LEU A 77 -13.93 -5.10 4.31
C LEU A 77 -13.78 -3.78 5.06
N GLN A 78 -13.82 -2.66 4.35
CA GLN A 78 -13.73 -1.31 4.93
C GLN A 78 -14.89 -1.06 5.91
N MET A 79 -16.13 -1.33 5.51
CA MET A 79 -17.30 -1.19 6.39
C MET A 79 -17.18 -2.08 7.64
N LYS A 80 -16.72 -3.33 7.50
CA LYS A 80 -16.50 -4.23 8.65
C LYS A 80 -15.42 -3.72 9.59
N PHE A 81 -14.39 -3.08 9.06
CA PHE A 81 -13.33 -2.48 9.85
C PHE A 81 -13.86 -1.29 10.68
N GLU A 82 -14.64 -0.40 10.06
CA GLU A 82 -15.25 0.77 10.72
C GLU A 82 -16.27 0.36 11.78
N MET A 83 -17.18 -0.58 11.49
CA MET A 83 -18.16 -1.08 12.47
C MET A 83 -17.49 -1.71 13.71
N ARG A 84 -16.33 -2.37 13.55
CA ARG A 84 -15.58 -2.92 14.69
C ARG A 84 -15.05 -1.82 15.61
N LEU A 85 -14.66 -0.67 15.05
CA LEU A 85 -14.24 0.48 15.84
C LEU A 85 -15.40 1.04 16.65
N GLU A 86 -16.59 1.16 16.06
CA GLU A 86 -17.79 1.62 16.76
C GLU A 86 -18.22 0.66 17.88
N ILE A 87 -18.25 -0.64 17.64
CA ILE A 87 -18.54 -1.65 18.67
C ILE A 87 -17.55 -1.55 19.85
N SER A 88 -16.27 -1.29 19.57
CA SER A 88 -15.26 -1.09 20.63
C SER A 88 -15.56 0.14 21.50
N GLN A 89 -16.14 1.19 20.93
CA GLN A 89 -16.56 2.39 21.67
C GLN A 89 -17.82 2.14 22.50
N VAL A 90 -18.78 1.36 21.97
CA VAL A 90 -20.00 0.98 22.69
C VAL A 90 -19.70 0.06 23.87
N LYS A 91 -18.83 -0.96 23.69
CA LYS A 91 -18.43 -1.87 24.78
C LYS A 91 -17.76 -1.17 25.97
N LYS A 92 -17.10 -0.03 25.74
CA LYS A 92 -16.51 0.79 26.81
C LYS A 92 -17.53 1.65 27.54
N ARG A 93 -18.71 1.89 26.97
CA ARG A 93 -19.78 2.73 27.55
C ARG A 93 -20.82 1.96 28.35
N ILE A 94 -20.89 0.62 28.23
CA ILE A 94 -21.80 -0.21 29.02
C ILE A 94 -21.14 -0.50 30.39
N PRO A 95 -21.66 0.04 31.51
CA PRO A 95 -21.22 -0.37 32.84
C PRO A 95 -21.56 -1.84 33.06
N ARG A 96 -20.65 -2.61 33.68
CA ARG A 96 -20.92 -3.98 34.11
C ARG A 96 -21.94 -3.94 35.24
N GLU A 97 -23.23 -3.91 34.92
CA GLU A 97 -24.28 -4.13 35.90
C GLU A 97 -25.06 -5.39 35.57
N ILE A 98 -25.31 -6.13 36.67
CA ILE A 98 -26.19 -7.29 36.81
C ILE A 98 -25.51 -8.64 36.55
N GLY A 99 -25.00 -9.18 37.66
CA GLY A 99 -24.55 -10.55 37.82
C GLY A 99 -24.31 -10.90 39.30
N ARG A 100 -25.21 -10.47 40.20
CA ARG A 100 -25.38 -11.07 41.53
C ARG A 100 -26.85 -11.45 41.68
N GLU A 101 -27.17 -12.68 41.29
CA GLU A 101 -28.38 -13.35 41.76
C GLU A 101 -27.95 -14.34 42.86
N ARG A 102 -28.55 -14.13 44.04
CA ARG A 102 -28.63 -15.00 45.23
C ARG A 102 -27.37 -15.24 46.05
#